data_AF-A1KXP2-F1
#
_entry.id   AF-A1KXP2-F1
#
_cell.length_a   1.000
_cell.length_b   1.000
_cell.length_c   1.000
_cell.angle_alpha   90.00
_cell.angle_beta   90.00
_cell.angle_gamma   90.00
#
_symmetry.space_group_name_H-M   'P 1'
#
loop_
_entity.id
_entity.type
_entity.pdbx_description
1 polymer ?
#
loop_
_entity_poly.entity_id
_entity_poly.type
_entity_poly.pdbx_seq_one_letter_code
_entity_poly.pdbx_strand_id
1 'polypeptide(L)' 'FGKSATVIQNSLIVVRKGNKGQYNTVTADGNEKGLAMKIGIVLQHCRIVPDRKLAAERLTVES' A
#
# COMPACT_ATOMS: atom_id res chain seq x y z
N PHE A 1 -2.31 -7.09 -2.69
CA PHE A 1 -2.79 -7.40 -4.05
C PHE A 1 -3.71 -8.60 -3.98
N GLY A 2 -4.50 -8.86 -5.01
CA GLY A 2 -5.39 -10.03 -5.06
C GLY A 2 -6.82 -9.70 -5.51
N LYS A 3 -7.70 -10.70 -5.51
CA LYS A 3 -9.12 -10.60 -5.87
C LYS A 3 -10.00 -11.25 -4.79
N SER A 4 -9.98 -10.70 -3.58
CA SER A 4 -10.72 -11.21 -2.42
C SER A 4 -11.40 -10.08 -1.65
N ALA A 5 -12.43 -10.39 -0.87
CA ALA A 5 -12.94 -9.48 0.16
C ALA A 5 -12.01 -9.59 1.40
N THR A 6 -11.14 -8.62 1.59
CA THR A 6 -10.07 -8.66 2.61
C THR A 6 -10.16 -7.46 3.54
N VAL A 7 -10.07 -7.71 4.84
CA VAL A 7 -9.94 -6.69 5.88
C VAL A 7 -8.61 -6.91 6.60
N ILE A 8 -7.78 -5.87 6.64
CA ILE A 8 -6.55 -5.82 7.44
C ILE A 8 -6.77 -4.75 8.50
N GLN A 9 -6.73 -5.16 9.77
CA GLN A 9 -7.02 -4.32 10.92
C GLN A 9 -5.83 -4.20 11.86
N ASN A 10 -5.73 -3.04 12.53
CA ASN A 10 -4.81 -2.78 13.66
C ASN A 10 -3.34 -3.13 13.37
N SER A 11 -2.93 -2.98 12.12
CA SER A 11 -1.63 -3.47 11.64
C SER A 11 -0.67 -2.34 11.31
N LEU A 12 0.63 -2.61 11.45
CA LEU A 12 1.69 -1.75 10.94
C LEU A 12 2.09 -2.21 9.53
N ILE A 13 1.89 -1.36 8.54
CA ILE A 13 2.28 -1.59 7.15
C ILE A 13 3.55 -0.78 6.89
N VAL A 14 4.68 -1.47 6.72
CA VAL A 14 5.99 -0.83 6.52
C VAL A 14 6.36 -0.85 5.04
N VAL A 15 6.52 0.34 4.46
CA VAL A 15 6.94 0.53 3.07
C VAL A 15 8.46 0.65 3.01
N ARG A 16 9.11 -0.28 2.32
CA ARG A 16 10.58 -0.27 2.18
C ARG A 16 11.04 0.58 0.99
N LYS A 17 12.30 1.02 1.04
CA LYS A 17 12.94 1.65 -0.14
C LYS A 17 13.02 0.65 -1.30
N GLY A 18 12.44 1.02 -2.45
CA GLY A 18 12.55 0.27 -3.71
C GLY A 18 13.86 0.56 -4.45
N ASN A 19 14.03 0.00 -5.65
CA ASN A 19 15.17 0.34 -6.50
C ASN A 19 15.01 1.74 -7.11
N LYS A 20 16.12 2.31 -7.60
CA LYS A 20 16.09 3.61 -8.30
C LYS A 20 15.08 3.57 -9.45
N GLY A 21 14.18 4.55 -9.50
CA GLY A 21 13.15 4.67 -10.53
C GLY A 21 11.89 3.80 -10.29
N GLN A 22 11.82 3.03 -9.20
CA GLN A 22 10.61 2.30 -8.82
C GLN A 22 9.74 3.11 -7.85
N TYR A 23 8.43 2.83 -7.88
CA TYR A 23 7.45 3.39 -6.97
C TYR A 23 6.86 2.29 -6.09
N ASN A 24 6.57 2.63 -4.84
CA ASN A 24 5.93 1.72 -3.90
C ASN A 24 4.41 1.78 -4.04
N THR A 25 3.75 0.62 -3.99
CA THR A 25 2.29 0.50 -4.03
C THR A 25 1.84 -0.41 -2.88
N VAL A 26 1.02 0.11 -1.96
CA VAL A 26 0.55 -0.65 -0.79
C VAL A 26 -0.51 -1.68 -1.20
N THR A 27 -1.40 -1.31 -2.11
CA THR A 27 -2.49 -2.16 -2.60
C THR A 27 -2.56 -2.15 -4.12
N ALA A 28 -2.76 -3.31 -4.71
CA ALA A 28 -3.12 -3.48 -6.12
C ALA A 28 -4.33 -4.41 -6.16
N ASP A 29 -5.51 -3.84 -5.93
CA ASP A 29 -6.78 -4.59 -5.92
C ASP A 29 -7.18 -4.96 -7.34
N GLY A 30 -7.52 -6.23 -7.55
CA GLY A 30 -7.84 -6.77 -8.87
C GLY A 30 -9.34 -6.78 -9.18
N ASN A 31 -10.17 -5.98 -8.51
CA ASN A 31 -11.61 -5.95 -8.78
C ASN A 31 -11.96 -5.24 -10.10
N GLU A 32 -11.73 -5.94 -11.21
CA GLU A 32 -12.03 -5.46 -12.57
C GLU A 32 -13.53 -5.21 -12.82
N LYS A 33 -14.40 -5.87 -12.04
CA LYS A 33 -15.86 -5.72 -12.14
C LYS A 33 -16.40 -4.59 -11.24
N GLY A 34 -15.53 -3.88 -10.52
CA GLY A 34 -15.88 -2.74 -9.69
C GLY A 34 -17.05 -3.03 -8.74
N LEU A 35 -18.03 -2.12 -8.71
CA LEU A 35 -19.19 -2.20 -7.82
C LEU A 35 -20.09 -3.43 -8.05
N ALA A 36 -20.00 -4.10 -9.21
CA ALA A 36 -20.76 -5.32 -9.49
C ALA A 36 -20.25 -6.53 -8.70
N MET A 37 -18.98 -6.50 -8.26
CA MET A 37 -18.39 -7.50 -7.38
C MET A 37 -18.10 -6.90 -6.01
N LYS A 38 -18.65 -7.51 -4.95
CA LYS A 38 -18.52 -7.03 -3.56
C LYS A 38 -17.22 -7.53 -2.91
N ILE A 39 -16.09 -7.25 -3.56
CA ILE A 39 -14.73 -7.59 -3.10
C ILE A 39 -13.86 -6.33 -3.05
N GLY A 40 -12.72 -6.41 -2.37
CA GLY A 40 -11.78 -5.31 -2.22
C GLY A 40 -10.88 -5.48 -1.00
N ILE A 41 -9.91 -4.59 -0.83
CA ILE A 41 -9.00 -4.55 0.32
C ILE A 41 -9.37 -3.35 1.20
N VAL A 42 -9.74 -3.62 2.45
CA VAL A 42 -10.00 -2.59 3.48
C VAL A 42 -8.84 -2.57 4.47
N LEU A 43 -8.19 -1.41 4.62
CA LEU A 43 -7.18 -1.15 5.64
C LEU A 43 -7.81 -0.29 6.73
N GLN A 44 -8.10 -0.87 7.90
CA GLN A 44 -8.79 -0.17 8.99
C GLN A 44 -7.90 -0.08 10.23
N HIS A 45 -7.75 1.12 10.78
CA HIS A 45 -6.89 1.39 11.94
C HIS A 45 -5.44 0.88 11.74
N CYS A 46 -4.96 0.91 10.50
CA CYS A 46 -3.57 0.60 10.18
C CYS A 46 -2.71 1.86 10.27
N ARG A 47 -1.42 1.67 10.59
CA ARG A 47 -0.39 2.71 10.38
C ARG A 47 0.45 2.33 9.19
N ILE A 48 0.53 3.21 8.19
CA ILE A 48 1.38 3.02 7.00
C ILE A 48 2.60 3.93 7.17
N VAL A 49 3.80 3.34 7.26
CA VAL A 49 5.03 4.09 7.56
C VAL A 49 6.17 3.70 6.61
N PRO A 50 7.07 4.61 6.24
CA PRO A 50 8.29 4.24 5.56
C PRO A 50 9.25 3.50 6.50
N ASP A 51 10.07 2.61 5.96
CA ASP A 51 11.23 2.10 6.68
C ASP A 51 12.31 3.19 6.85
N ARG A 52 13.35 2.90 7.64
CA ARG A 52 14.42 3.88 7.92
C ARG A 52 15.15 4.35 6.65
N LYS A 53 15.29 3.49 5.64
CA LYS A 53 16.02 3.80 4.41
C LYS A 53 15.20 4.72 3.51
N LEU A 54 13.89 4.49 3.42
CA LEU A 54 12.97 5.31 2.65
C LEU A 54 12.70 6.66 3.35
N ALA A 55 12.58 6.66 4.68
CA ALA A 55 12.35 7.89 5.45
C ALA A 55 13.48 8.92 5.30
N ALA A 56 14.72 8.44 5.09
CA ALA A 56 15.88 9.28 4.86
C ALA A 56 15.84 10.06 3.53
N GLU A 57 15.03 9.60 2.56
CA GLU A 57 14.95 10.17 1.19
C GLU A 57 13.71 11.05 0.98
N ARG A 58 12.94 11.35 2.03
CA ARG A 58 11.67 12.08 1.91
C ARG A 58 11.77 13.48 1.30
N LEU A 59 12.97 14.05 1.23
CA LEU A 59 13.26 15.40 0.69
C LEU A 59 14.09 15.36 -0.60
N THR A 60 14.37 14.18 -1.15
CA THR A 60 15.20 14.04 -2.35
C THR A 60 14.39 13.80 -3.61
N VAL A 61 13.07 13.70 -3.49
CA VAL A 61 12.12 13.52 -4.60
C VAL A 61 11.25 14.77 -4.66
N GLU A 62 11.07 15.32 -5.86
CA GLU A 62 10.17 16.47 -6.08
C GLU A 62 8.74 16.09 -5.69
N SER A 63 8.02 17.05 -5.10
CA SER A 63 6.62 16.87 -4.63
C SER A 63 5.61 17.00 -5.75
#